data_AF-A0A1Q7NE14-F1
#
_entry.id   AF-A0A1Q7NE14-F1
#
_cell.length_a   1.000
_cell.length_b   1.000
_cell.length_c   1.000
_cell.angle_alpha   90.00
_cell.angle_beta   90.00
_cell.angle_gamma   90.00
#
_symmetry.space_group_name_H-M   'P 1'
#
loop_
_entity.id
_entity.type
_entity.pdbx_description
1 polymer ?
#
loop_
_entity_poly.entity_id
_entity_poly.type
_entity_poly.pdbx_seq_one_letter_code
_entity_poly.pdbx_strand_id
1 'polypeptide(L)'
;MGTIYENASKDFLELASEQRLNIIFKLLEKKSKITNMAKELDATVQEVHRNFERLADAGLIVKDKDGYHDLTTYGKTMCTQVPALVFLSKNRKYFENHDFGDIPMKFIQRIGALAEAQPVKGFVKVLEQWKSIYKNADEFIYQLFTEVPLDLIEPVLTKAKKGIKLNYIFSESVIVPKGRKELLNKLGIKELIDKGLVERKMQKYTNVVVVLNEKEACVLFPTLDGTADMREMFYSKDQLFHEWCLDYFRYCWYNAGSFQESKIRE
;
A
#
# COMPACT_ATOMS: atom_id res chain seq x y z
N MET A 1 -7.28 -11.54 37.47
CA MET A 1 -6.43 -11.56 36.27
C MET A 1 -7.38 -11.33 35.12
N GLY A 2 -7.33 -10.14 34.49
CA GLY A 2 -8.24 -9.80 33.41
C GLY A 2 -8.12 -10.77 32.25
N THR A 3 -9.16 -10.88 31.41
CA THR A 3 -9.05 -11.68 30.19
C THR A 3 -7.97 -11.07 29.28
N ILE A 4 -7.40 -11.87 28.37
CA ILE A 4 -6.41 -11.38 27.39
C ILE A 4 -6.91 -10.18 26.56
N TYR A 5 -8.23 -9.96 26.51
CA TYR A 5 -8.87 -8.88 25.77
C TYR A 5 -9.25 -7.67 26.63
N GLU A 6 -9.17 -7.73 27.97
CA GLU A 6 -9.66 -6.64 28.83
C GLU A 6 -8.84 -5.36 28.63
N ASN A 7 -7.50 -5.47 28.63
CA ASN A 7 -6.62 -4.31 28.42
C ASN A 7 -6.77 -3.76 26.99
N ALA A 8 -6.75 -4.63 25.98
CA ALA A 8 -6.95 -4.22 24.59
C ALA A 8 -8.31 -3.53 24.39
N SER A 9 -9.38 -4.01 25.04
CA SER A 9 -10.69 -3.36 25.00
C SER A 9 -10.66 -1.96 25.59
N LYS A 10 -9.92 -1.73 26.69
CA LYS A 10 -9.74 -0.40 27.26
C LYS A 10 -8.98 0.50 26.29
N ASP A 11 -7.91 0.02 25.66
CA ASP A 11 -7.17 0.78 24.65
C ASP A 11 -8.06 1.16 23.46
N PHE A 12 -8.91 0.25 22.97
CA PHE A 12 -9.87 0.56 21.92
C PHE A 12 -10.84 1.67 22.34
N LEU A 13 -11.32 1.64 23.59
CA LEU A 13 -12.19 2.71 24.11
C LEU A 13 -11.47 4.06 24.16
N GLU A 14 -10.14 4.09 24.33
CA GLU A 14 -9.35 5.32 24.30
C GLU A 14 -9.16 5.85 22.88
N LEU A 15 -9.04 4.96 21.89
CA LEU A 15 -8.89 5.32 20.48
C LEU A 15 -10.23 5.56 19.76
N ALA A 16 -11.36 5.19 20.36
CA ALA A 16 -12.71 5.34 19.79
C ALA A 16 -13.29 6.77 19.85
N SER A 17 -12.45 7.81 19.83
CA SER A 17 -12.90 9.21 19.75
C SER A 17 -12.06 9.96 18.73
N GLU A 18 -12.73 10.57 17.75
CA GLU A 18 -12.10 11.39 16.72
C GLU A 18 -11.22 12.49 17.33
N GLN A 19 -11.73 13.22 18.33
CA GLN A 19 -10.97 14.30 18.96
C GLN A 19 -9.72 13.78 19.69
N ARG A 20 -9.79 12.63 20.36
CA ARG A 20 -8.58 12.03 20.98
C ARG A 20 -7.59 11.54 19.95
N LEU A 21 -8.05 10.94 18.85
CA LEU A 21 -7.16 10.58 17.75
C LEU A 21 -6.47 11.84 17.20
N ASN A 22 -7.21 12.92 16.95
CA ASN A 22 -6.64 14.19 16.49
C ASN A 22 -5.59 14.74 17.48
N ILE A 23 -5.86 14.69 18.78
CA ILE A 23 -4.89 15.06 19.82
C ILE A 23 -3.63 14.18 19.74
N ILE A 24 -3.80 12.86 19.73
CA ILE A 24 -2.70 11.89 19.72
C ILE A 24 -1.82 12.09 18.48
N PHE A 25 -2.40 12.23 17.29
CA PHE A 25 -1.65 12.42 16.05
C PHE A 25 -0.94 13.78 16.00
N LYS A 26 -1.53 14.85 16.53
CA LYS A 26 -0.81 16.13 16.68
C LYS A 26 0.35 16.04 17.67
N LEU A 27 0.17 15.32 18.77
CA LEU A 27 1.26 15.07 19.73
C LEU A 27 2.38 14.19 19.15
N LEU A 28 2.07 13.33 18.17
CA LEU A 28 3.07 12.56 17.43
C LEU A 28 3.99 13.47 16.60
N GLU A 29 3.47 14.56 16.05
CA GLU A 29 4.25 15.57 15.34
C GLU A 29 5.05 16.46 16.30
N LYS A 30 4.41 16.92 17.38
CA LYS A 30 5.02 17.86 18.33
C LYS A 30 4.30 17.90 19.69
N LYS A 31 5.08 17.94 20.76
CA LYS A 31 4.58 18.22 22.12
C LYS A 31 3.79 19.54 22.20
N SER A 32 2.68 19.55 22.94
CA SER A 32 1.77 20.71 22.98
C SER A 32 1.18 20.98 24.37
N LYS A 33 0.78 22.24 24.60
CA LYS A 33 -0.01 22.64 25.78
C LYS A 33 -1.50 22.55 25.44
N ILE A 34 -2.34 22.33 26.45
CA ILE A 34 -3.82 22.21 26.29
C ILE A 34 -4.39 23.42 25.53
N THR A 35 -3.99 24.64 25.87
CA THR A 35 -4.47 25.87 25.22
C THR A 35 -4.11 25.94 23.75
N ASN A 36 -2.91 25.47 23.37
CA ASN A 36 -2.46 25.46 21.99
C ASN A 36 -3.22 24.38 21.20
N MET A 37 -3.36 23.20 21.78
CA MET A 37 -4.14 22.11 21.18
C MET A 37 -5.61 22.50 20.98
N ALA A 38 -6.24 23.15 21.96
CA ALA A 38 -7.60 23.67 21.83
C ALA A 38 -7.74 24.65 20.66
N LYS A 39 -6.78 25.55 20.49
CA LYS A 39 -6.73 26.47 19.35
C LYS A 39 -6.54 25.76 18.02
N GLU A 40 -5.65 24.76 17.97
CA GLU A 40 -5.37 24.00 16.74
C GLU A 40 -6.52 23.10 16.31
N LEU A 41 -7.32 22.61 17.25
CA LEU A 41 -8.47 21.72 17.00
C LEU A 41 -9.81 22.47 16.91
N ASP A 42 -9.81 23.80 17.03
CA ASP A 42 -11.02 24.62 17.15
C ASP A 42 -12.00 24.08 18.21
N ALA A 43 -11.46 23.72 19.37
CA ALA A 43 -12.18 23.08 20.47
C ALA A 43 -12.08 23.92 21.76
N THR A 44 -12.97 23.64 22.72
CA THR A 44 -12.91 24.33 24.02
C THR A 44 -11.74 23.81 24.86
N VAL A 45 -11.15 24.69 25.68
CA VAL A 45 -10.05 24.30 26.58
C VAL A 45 -10.49 23.20 27.55
N GLN A 46 -11.73 23.26 28.06
CA GLN A 46 -12.31 22.28 28.97
C GLN A 46 -12.44 20.90 28.32
N GLU A 47 -12.87 20.85 27.06
CA GLU A 47 -12.99 19.60 26.32
C GLU A 47 -11.62 18.97 26.05
N VAL A 48 -10.63 19.77 25.61
CA VAL A 48 -9.27 19.27 25.41
C VAL A 48 -8.65 18.83 26.73
N HIS A 49 -8.86 19.57 27.83
CA HIS A 49 -8.38 19.19 29.15
C HIS A 49 -8.87 17.81 29.57
N ARG A 50 -10.19 17.56 29.45
CA ARG A 50 -10.79 16.26 29.78
C ARG A 50 -10.18 15.12 28.95
N ASN A 51 -9.92 15.35 27.67
CA ASN A 51 -9.30 14.34 26.81
C ASN A 51 -7.83 14.11 27.19
N PHE A 52 -7.08 15.15 27.55
CA PHE A 52 -5.71 15.03 28.00
C PHE A 52 -5.61 14.25 29.31
N GLU A 53 -6.46 14.55 30.30
CA GLU A 53 -6.51 13.79 31.55
C GLU A 53 -6.78 12.31 31.27
N ARG A 54 -7.77 12.01 30.45
CA ARG A 54 -8.12 10.63 30.11
C ARG A 54 -6.99 9.88 29.38
N LEU A 55 -6.31 10.54 28.44
CA LEU A 55 -5.15 9.98 27.74
C LEU A 55 -3.94 9.79 28.68
N ALA A 56 -3.77 10.67 29.67
CA ALA A 56 -2.71 10.57 30.67
C ALA A 56 -3.00 9.42 31.66
N ASP A 57 -4.25 9.29 32.11
CA ASP A 57 -4.71 8.19 32.98
C ASP A 57 -4.55 6.82 32.29
N ALA A 58 -4.74 6.77 30.97
CA ALA A 58 -4.49 5.59 30.14
C ALA A 58 -3.00 5.35 29.84
N GLY A 59 -2.10 6.23 30.28
CA GLY A 59 -0.66 6.11 30.03
C GLY A 59 -0.23 6.37 28.58
N LEU A 60 -1.10 6.96 27.75
CA LEU A 60 -0.81 7.27 26.34
C LEU A 60 -0.01 8.58 26.20
N ILE A 61 -0.23 9.54 27.09
CA ILE A 61 0.50 10.81 27.13
C ILE A 61 1.13 11.07 28.50
N VAL A 62 2.12 11.95 28.54
CA VAL A 62 2.79 12.41 29.76
C VAL A 62 3.00 13.92 29.71
N LYS A 63 2.92 14.57 30.88
CA LYS A 63 3.16 16.00 31.06
C LYS A 63 4.58 16.26 31.56
N ASP A 64 5.29 17.17 30.91
CA ASP A 64 6.61 17.63 31.35
C ASP A 64 6.54 18.76 32.39
N LYS A 65 7.70 19.13 32.94
CA LYS A 65 7.81 20.17 33.98
C LYS A 65 7.37 21.55 33.50
N ASP A 66 7.43 21.81 32.19
CA ASP A 66 7.06 23.08 31.55
C ASP A 66 5.58 23.13 31.16
N GLY A 67 4.84 22.06 31.47
CA GLY A 67 3.41 21.91 31.22
C GLY A 67 3.04 21.49 29.79
N TYR A 68 4.02 21.07 28.97
CA TYR A 68 3.74 20.45 27.68
C TYR A 68 3.38 18.98 27.88
N HIS A 69 2.55 18.46 26.99
CA HIS A 69 2.25 17.04 26.90
C HIS A 69 2.90 16.46 25.66
N ASP A 70 3.38 15.23 25.76
CA ASP A 70 3.93 14.43 24.67
C ASP A 70 3.40 12.99 24.81
N LEU A 71 3.47 12.20 23.74
CA LEU A 71 3.16 10.78 23.78
C LEU A 71 4.20 10.01 24.59
N THR A 72 3.75 9.04 25.38
CA THR A 72 4.63 8.03 25.97
C THR A 72 5.14 7.08 24.88
N THR A 73 6.14 6.23 25.19
CA THR A 73 6.55 5.15 24.26
C THR A 73 5.38 4.23 23.91
N TYR A 74 4.52 3.93 24.89
CA TYR A 74 3.30 3.16 24.67
C TYR A 74 2.34 3.89 23.73
N GLY A 75 2.06 5.17 23.99
CA GLY A 75 1.24 6.01 23.12
C GLY A 75 1.74 6.08 21.68
N LYS A 76 3.04 6.36 21.48
CA LYS A 76 3.68 6.38 20.15
C LYS A 76 3.52 5.04 19.43
N THR A 77 3.67 3.93 20.16
CA THR A 77 3.52 2.58 19.58
C THR A 77 2.07 2.30 19.22
N MET A 78 1.10 2.68 20.06
CA MET A 78 -0.32 2.52 19.77
C MET A 78 -0.76 3.31 18.54
N CYS A 79 -0.20 4.52 18.31
CA CYS A 79 -0.46 5.29 17.09
C CYS A 79 -0.16 4.49 15.82
N THR A 80 0.86 3.63 15.83
CA THR A 80 1.25 2.83 14.65
C THR A 80 0.19 1.82 14.22
N GLN A 81 -0.76 1.49 15.09
CA GLN A 81 -1.83 0.52 14.82
C GLN A 81 -3.06 1.19 14.18
N VAL A 82 -3.26 2.49 14.42
CA VAL A 82 -4.43 3.23 13.92
C VAL A 82 -4.51 3.31 12.38
N PRO A 83 -3.41 3.51 11.63
CA PRO A 83 -3.45 3.53 10.16
C PRO A 83 -4.11 2.31 9.51
N ALA A 84 -3.97 1.12 10.11
CA ALA A 84 -4.64 -0.08 9.60
C ALA A 84 -6.17 0.05 9.66
N LEU A 85 -6.70 0.57 10.77
CA LEU A 85 -8.13 0.84 10.91
C LEU A 85 -8.58 1.96 9.98
N VAL A 86 -7.77 3.00 9.79
CA VAL A 86 -8.04 4.09 8.84
C VAL A 86 -8.16 3.53 7.42
N PHE A 87 -7.20 2.72 6.97
CA PHE A 87 -7.25 2.12 5.64
C PHE A 87 -8.49 1.25 5.43
N LEU A 88 -8.80 0.36 6.38
CA LEU A 88 -9.94 -0.55 6.28
C LEU A 88 -11.27 0.19 6.33
N SER A 89 -11.42 1.17 7.23
CA SER A 89 -12.65 1.96 7.37
C SER A 89 -12.90 2.85 6.14
N LYS A 90 -11.87 3.56 5.65
CA LYS A 90 -11.94 4.39 4.43
C LYS A 90 -12.35 3.57 3.21
N ASN A 91 -11.94 2.30 3.15
CA ASN A 91 -12.15 1.42 2.01
C ASN A 91 -13.16 0.29 2.28
N ARG A 92 -14.06 0.46 3.27
CA ARG A 92 -15.04 -0.58 3.65
C ARG A 92 -15.83 -1.13 2.45
N LYS A 93 -16.32 -0.24 1.59
CA LYS A 93 -17.09 -0.62 0.38
C LYS A 93 -16.26 -1.42 -0.63
N TYR A 94 -14.97 -1.13 -0.75
CA TYR A 94 -14.08 -1.90 -1.62
C TYR A 94 -14.00 -3.36 -1.14
N PHE A 95 -13.83 -3.55 0.18
CA PHE A 95 -13.77 -4.88 0.81
C PHE A 95 -15.11 -5.61 0.94
N GLU A 96 -16.23 -5.05 0.45
CA GLU A 96 -17.48 -5.81 0.33
C GLU A 96 -17.37 -6.89 -0.75
N ASN A 97 -16.54 -6.66 -1.77
CA ASN A 97 -16.38 -7.58 -2.91
C ASN A 97 -14.91 -7.94 -3.20
N HIS A 98 -13.97 -7.50 -2.36
CA HIS A 98 -12.53 -7.79 -2.47
C HIS A 98 -12.00 -8.38 -1.17
N ASP A 99 -10.96 -9.20 -1.27
CA ASP A 99 -10.19 -9.69 -0.13
C ASP A 99 -8.69 -9.46 -0.36
N PHE A 100 -7.81 -10.01 0.49
CA PHE A 100 -6.36 -9.87 0.32
C PHE A 100 -5.74 -11.01 -0.51
N GLY A 101 -6.54 -11.87 -1.13
CA GLY A 101 -6.08 -13.01 -1.91
C GLY A 101 -5.11 -13.90 -1.13
N ASP A 102 -3.98 -14.19 -1.76
CA ASP A 102 -2.92 -15.06 -1.26
C ASP A 102 -1.77 -14.30 -0.55
N ILE A 103 -2.00 -13.05 -0.16
CA ILE A 103 -1.00 -12.24 0.55
C ILE A 103 -0.64 -12.91 1.89
N PRO A 104 0.66 -13.13 2.17
CA PRO A 104 1.10 -13.64 3.47
C PRO A 104 0.69 -12.71 4.61
N MET A 105 0.28 -13.30 5.74
CA MET A 105 -0.23 -12.59 6.92
C MET A 105 0.64 -11.41 7.38
N LYS A 106 1.98 -11.53 7.29
CA LYS A 106 2.91 -10.45 7.66
C LYS A 106 2.70 -9.13 6.89
N PHE A 107 2.17 -9.18 5.67
CA PHE A 107 1.85 -8.00 4.87
C PHE A 107 0.46 -7.45 5.23
N ILE A 108 -0.50 -8.33 5.52
CA ILE A 108 -1.83 -7.95 6.02
C ILE A 108 -1.70 -7.24 7.38
N GLN A 109 -0.82 -7.73 8.26
CA GLN A 109 -0.50 -7.07 9.53
C GLN A 109 0.13 -5.68 9.36
N ARG A 110 0.72 -5.39 8.19
CA ARG A 110 1.31 -4.09 7.82
C ARG A 110 0.37 -3.24 6.95
N ILE A 111 -0.92 -3.58 6.83
CA ILE A 111 -1.83 -2.89 5.90
C ILE A 111 -2.03 -1.40 6.22
N GLY A 112 -1.71 -0.97 7.44
CA GLY A 112 -1.69 0.45 7.80
C GLY A 112 -0.74 1.29 6.97
N ALA A 113 0.29 0.69 6.36
CA ALA A 113 1.15 1.35 5.38
C ALA A 113 0.37 1.87 4.14
N LEU A 114 -0.83 1.34 3.89
CA LEU A 114 -1.67 1.75 2.75
C LEU A 114 -2.67 2.87 3.10
N ALA A 115 -2.66 3.41 4.33
CA ALA A 115 -3.66 4.39 4.79
C ALA A 115 -3.73 5.66 3.91
N GLU A 116 -2.58 6.14 3.45
CA GLU A 116 -2.46 7.32 2.59
C GLU A 116 -2.73 7.04 1.10
N ALA A 117 -3.22 5.85 0.77
CA ALA A 117 -3.58 5.51 -0.59
C ALA A 117 -4.72 6.37 -1.14
N GLN A 118 -4.57 6.73 -2.40
CA GLN A 118 -5.61 7.34 -3.23
C GLN A 118 -6.27 6.24 -4.07
N PRO A 119 -7.60 6.06 -3.98
CA PRO A 119 -8.31 5.09 -4.82
C PRO A 119 -8.40 5.61 -6.26
N VAL A 120 -8.02 4.78 -7.21
CA VAL A 120 -8.17 5.02 -8.65
C VAL A 120 -9.25 4.09 -9.17
N LYS A 121 -10.33 4.65 -9.72
CA LYS A 121 -11.51 3.90 -10.18
C LYS A 121 -11.80 4.08 -11.66
N GLY A 122 -12.18 2.99 -12.31
CA GLY A 122 -12.43 2.88 -13.74
C GLY A 122 -11.19 2.40 -14.50
N PHE A 123 -11.40 1.40 -15.36
CA PHE A 123 -10.35 0.75 -16.16
C PHE A 123 -9.43 1.74 -16.89
N VAL A 124 -10.01 2.76 -17.55
CA VAL A 124 -9.23 3.79 -18.26
C VAL A 124 -8.30 4.55 -17.32
N LYS A 125 -8.79 4.95 -16.13
CA LYS A 125 -7.96 5.69 -15.17
C LYS A 125 -6.85 4.83 -14.59
N VAL A 126 -7.12 3.55 -14.33
CA VAL A 126 -6.13 2.57 -13.90
C VAL A 126 -5.03 2.41 -14.95
N LEU A 127 -5.41 2.22 -16.22
CA LEU A 127 -4.48 2.09 -17.34
C LEU A 127 -3.59 3.33 -17.51
N GLU A 128 -4.19 4.54 -17.47
CA GLU A 128 -3.44 5.79 -17.57
C GLU A 128 -2.49 6.00 -16.38
N GLN A 129 -2.88 5.58 -15.18
CA GLN A 129 -2.00 5.65 -14.01
C GLN A 129 -0.81 4.71 -14.14
N TRP A 130 -0.97 3.47 -14.65
CA TRP A 130 0.18 2.59 -14.93
C TRP A 130 1.13 3.18 -15.99
N LYS A 131 0.58 3.74 -17.07
CA LYS A 131 1.39 4.44 -18.08
C LYS A 131 2.15 5.62 -17.47
N SER A 132 1.53 6.36 -16.55
CA SER A 132 2.17 7.45 -15.80
C SER A 132 3.34 6.93 -14.95
N ILE A 133 3.15 5.83 -14.21
CA ILE A 133 4.23 5.20 -13.43
C ILE A 133 5.40 4.81 -14.34
N TYR A 134 5.14 4.21 -15.50
CA TYR A 134 6.21 3.89 -16.45
C TYR A 134 6.92 5.15 -16.93
N LYS A 135 6.16 6.19 -17.30
CA LYS A 135 6.70 7.47 -17.77
C LYS A 135 7.60 8.14 -16.74
N ASN A 136 7.30 8.00 -15.44
CA ASN A 136 8.03 8.67 -14.38
C ASN A 136 9.25 7.89 -13.85
N ALA A 137 9.44 6.63 -14.28
CA ALA A 137 10.55 5.80 -13.87
C ALA A 137 11.90 6.25 -14.47
N ASP A 138 12.91 6.35 -13.60
CA ASP A 138 14.29 6.70 -13.92
C ASP A 138 15.30 5.59 -13.59
N GLU A 139 14.95 4.62 -12.73
CA GLU A 139 15.87 3.54 -12.36
C GLU A 139 15.30 2.16 -12.69
N PHE A 140 14.09 1.88 -12.23
CA PHE A 140 13.47 0.57 -12.41
C PHE A 140 11.94 0.65 -12.55
N ILE A 141 11.38 -0.42 -13.10
CA ILE A 141 9.94 -0.70 -13.13
C ILE A 141 9.76 -2.14 -12.69
N TYR A 142 8.97 -2.33 -11.64
CA TYR A 142 8.58 -3.64 -11.12
C TYR A 142 7.09 -3.88 -11.34
N GLN A 143 6.75 -5.07 -11.82
CA GLN A 143 5.39 -5.44 -12.17
C GLN A 143 5.04 -6.86 -11.74
N LEU A 144 3.90 -7.02 -11.08
CA LEU A 144 3.28 -8.30 -10.79
C LEU A 144 1.89 -8.25 -11.44
N PHE A 145 1.67 -9.05 -12.49
CA PHE A 145 0.41 -9.04 -13.25
C PHE A 145 -0.25 -10.43 -13.31
N THR A 146 -1.58 -10.41 -13.34
CA THR A 146 -2.47 -11.56 -13.52
C THR A 146 -3.27 -11.46 -14.83
N GLU A 147 -3.43 -10.24 -15.34
CA GLU A 147 -3.92 -9.93 -16.68
C GLU A 147 -3.10 -8.74 -17.23
N VAL A 148 -2.76 -8.76 -18.52
CA VAL A 148 -1.88 -7.74 -19.12
C VAL A 148 -2.58 -7.05 -20.30
N PRO A 149 -2.97 -5.78 -20.19
CA PRO A 149 -3.45 -5.01 -21.35
C PRO A 149 -2.34 -4.81 -22.40
N LEU A 150 -2.65 -4.99 -23.70
CA LEU A 150 -1.68 -4.77 -24.81
C LEU A 150 -1.06 -3.38 -24.74
N ASP A 151 -1.88 -2.37 -24.44
CA ASP A 151 -1.53 -0.96 -24.45
C ASP A 151 -0.43 -0.58 -23.45
N LEU A 152 -0.08 -1.48 -22.52
CA LEU A 152 1.01 -1.27 -21.56
C LEU A 152 2.38 -1.74 -22.10
N ILE A 153 2.40 -2.61 -23.11
CA ILE A 153 3.62 -3.26 -23.59
C ILE A 153 4.59 -2.26 -24.22
N GLU A 154 4.13 -1.44 -25.15
CA GLU A 154 4.99 -0.46 -25.83
C GLU A 154 5.52 0.63 -24.88
N PRO A 155 4.70 1.24 -24.00
CA PRO A 155 5.18 2.19 -23.01
C PRO A 155 6.28 1.64 -22.10
N VAL A 156 6.11 0.43 -21.56
CA VAL A 156 7.11 -0.15 -20.64
C VAL A 156 8.39 -0.56 -21.37
N LEU A 157 8.29 -1.16 -22.56
CA LEU A 157 9.50 -1.55 -23.31
C LEU A 157 10.26 -0.34 -23.85
N THR A 158 9.58 0.78 -24.12
CA THR A 158 10.24 2.04 -24.47
C THR A 158 11.12 2.55 -23.34
N LYS A 159 10.71 2.34 -22.07
CA LYS A 159 11.54 2.65 -20.91
C LYS A 159 12.72 1.70 -20.77
N ALA A 160 12.50 0.40 -20.94
CA ALA A 160 13.58 -0.58 -20.93
C ALA A 160 14.65 -0.29 -22.00
N LYS A 161 14.25 0.13 -23.21
CA LYS A 161 15.18 0.56 -24.27
C LYS A 161 16.05 1.76 -23.90
N LYS A 162 15.61 2.60 -22.96
CA LYS A 162 16.37 3.73 -22.42
C LYS A 162 17.30 3.35 -21.26
N GLY A 163 17.40 2.06 -20.92
CA GLY A 163 18.27 1.54 -19.86
C GLY A 163 17.59 1.35 -18.50
N ILE A 164 16.28 1.61 -18.40
CA ILE A 164 15.52 1.39 -17.16
C ILE A 164 15.34 -0.11 -16.94
N LYS A 165 15.63 -0.62 -15.74
CA LYS A 165 15.47 -2.05 -15.45
C LYS A 165 14.00 -2.43 -15.31
N LEU A 166 13.54 -3.40 -16.08
CA LEU A 166 12.20 -3.96 -15.97
C LEU A 166 12.27 -5.37 -15.36
N ASN A 167 11.66 -5.54 -14.19
CA ASN A 167 11.48 -6.86 -13.58
C ASN A 167 9.98 -7.14 -13.49
N TYR A 168 9.52 -8.22 -14.11
CA TYR A 168 8.11 -8.58 -14.00
C TYR A 168 7.86 -10.04 -13.65
N ILE A 169 6.79 -10.25 -12.90
CA ILE A 169 6.28 -11.55 -12.48
C ILE A 169 4.89 -11.69 -13.08
N PHE A 170 4.64 -12.82 -13.75
CA PHE A 170 3.28 -13.21 -14.12
C PHE A 170 2.78 -14.35 -13.27
N SER A 171 1.48 -14.35 -13.00
CA SER A 171 0.81 -15.58 -12.60
C SER A 171 0.95 -16.63 -13.70
N GLU A 172 1.08 -17.91 -13.36
CA GLU A 172 1.00 -19.00 -14.34
C GLU A 172 -0.36 -19.06 -15.04
N SER A 173 -1.39 -18.47 -14.44
CA SER A 173 -2.72 -18.31 -15.03
C SER A 173 -2.89 -16.98 -15.77
N VAL A 174 -1.82 -16.26 -16.08
CA VAL A 174 -1.90 -14.92 -16.69
C VAL A 174 -2.69 -14.96 -17.99
N ILE A 175 -3.65 -14.05 -18.10
CA ILE A 175 -4.41 -13.82 -19.33
C ILE A 175 -3.71 -12.69 -20.08
N VAL A 176 -3.34 -12.98 -21.34
CA VAL A 176 -2.83 -11.94 -22.22
C VAL A 176 -3.63 -11.91 -23.51
N PRO A 177 -3.78 -10.73 -24.12
CA PRO A 177 -4.46 -10.56 -25.39
C PRO A 177 -3.66 -11.14 -26.57
N LYS A 178 -4.39 -11.62 -27.58
CA LYS A 178 -3.85 -12.06 -28.87
C LYS A 178 -2.95 -11.00 -29.49
N GLY A 179 -1.86 -11.45 -30.11
CA GLY A 179 -0.89 -10.58 -30.78
C GLY A 179 0.19 -10.01 -29.86
N ARG A 180 0.16 -10.33 -28.56
CA ARG A 180 1.24 -9.99 -27.63
C ARG A 180 2.58 -10.51 -28.13
N LYS A 181 2.67 -11.76 -28.57
CA LYS A 181 3.92 -12.37 -29.02
C LYS A 181 4.53 -11.65 -30.22
N GLU A 182 3.73 -11.31 -31.23
CA GLU A 182 4.19 -10.56 -32.39
C GLU A 182 4.65 -9.14 -32.00
N LEU A 183 3.90 -8.47 -31.13
CA LEU A 183 4.24 -7.14 -30.63
C LEU A 183 5.57 -7.14 -29.86
N LEU A 184 5.76 -8.10 -28.96
CA LEU A 184 7.00 -8.25 -28.20
C LEU A 184 8.21 -8.51 -29.11
N ASN A 185 8.04 -9.35 -30.13
CA ASN A 185 9.09 -9.61 -31.13
C ASN A 185 9.42 -8.35 -31.93
N LYS A 186 8.40 -7.63 -32.42
CA LYS A 186 8.56 -6.36 -33.15
C LYS A 186 9.26 -5.31 -32.30
N LEU A 187 8.98 -5.27 -31.00
CA LEU A 187 9.59 -4.32 -30.07
C LEU A 187 10.99 -4.76 -29.57
N GLY A 188 11.48 -5.93 -29.96
CA GLY A 188 12.83 -6.38 -29.65
C GLY A 188 13.03 -6.83 -28.21
N ILE A 189 12.02 -7.45 -27.57
CA ILE A 189 12.14 -7.88 -26.17
C ILE A 189 13.35 -8.80 -25.93
N LYS A 190 13.69 -9.65 -26.91
CA LYS A 190 14.79 -10.60 -26.81
C LYS A 190 16.12 -9.91 -26.49
N GLU A 191 16.45 -8.84 -27.23
CA GLU A 191 17.68 -8.09 -27.00
C GLU A 191 17.72 -7.42 -25.61
N LEU A 192 16.56 -6.98 -25.11
CA LEU A 192 16.46 -6.38 -23.78
C LEU A 192 16.67 -7.42 -22.67
N ILE A 193 16.21 -8.66 -22.87
CA ILE A 193 16.47 -9.78 -21.97
C ILE A 193 17.95 -10.17 -22.01
N ASP A 194 18.51 -10.31 -23.21
CA ASP A 194 19.92 -10.70 -23.40
C ASP A 194 20.88 -9.68 -22.76
N LYS A 195 20.49 -8.39 -22.72
CA LYS A 195 21.22 -7.30 -22.03
C LYS A 195 20.95 -7.21 -20.52
N GLY A 196 20.04 -8.02 -19.98
CA GLY A 196 19.63 -7.95 -18.57
C GLY A 196 18.81 -6.71 -18.20
N LEU A 197 18.23 -6.02 -19.18
CA LEU A 197 17.33 -4.88 -18.96
C LEU A 197 15.89 -5.33 -18.70
N VAL A 198 15.54 -6.54 -19.12
CA VAL A 198 14.24 -7.16 -18.85
C VAL A 198 14.47 -8.53 -18.20
N GLU A 199 14.07 -8.66 -16.94
CA GLU A 199 14.04 -9.93 -16.23
C GLU A 199 12.60 -10.34 -15.94
N ARG A 200 12.35 -11.66 -16.02
CA ARG A 200 11.00 -12.19 -16.03
C ARG A 200 10.91 -13.44 -15.18
N LYS A 201 9.86 -13.54 -14.39
CA LYS A 201 9.56 -14.72 -13.58
C LYS A 201 8.08 -15.10 -13.65
N MET A 202 7.78 -16.31 -13.20
CA MET A 202 6.41 -16.77 -13.04
C MET A 202 6.16 -17.29 -11.63
N GLN A 203 4.96 -17.02 -11.12
CA GLN A 203 4.50 -17.50 -9.83
C GLN A 203 3.21 -18.32 -10.02
N LYS A 204 3.12 -19.45 -9.33
CA LYS A 204 2.03 -20.42 -9.51
C LYS A 204 0.66 -19.81 -9.22
N TYR A 205 0.57 -19.05 -8.13
CA TYR A 205 -0.64 -18.34 -7.70
C TYR A 205 -0.22 -16.95 -7.21
N THR A 206 -0.93 -15.95 -7.72
CA THR A 206 -0.90 -14.56 -7.26
C THR A 206 -2.12 -13.90 -7.86
N ASN A 207 -2.97 -13.31 -7.03
CA ASN A 207 -4.18 -12.62 -7.49
C ASN A 207 -4.09 -11.10 -7.26
N VAL A 208 -2.97 -10.65 -6.71
CA VAL A 208 -2.64 -9.25 -6.44
C VAL A 208 -1.81 -8.70 -7.59
N VAL A 209 -2.16 -7.50 -8.04
CA VAL A 209 -1.36 -6.78 -9.04
C VAL A 209 -0.63 -5.65 -8.36
N VAL A 210 0.67 -5.54 -8.63
CA VAL A 210 1.54 -4.48 -8.13
C VAL A 210 2.30 -3.89 -9.30
N VAL A 211 2.35 -2.56 -9.36
CA VAL A 211 3.18 -1.83 -10.32
C VAL A 211 3.86 -0.69 -9.58
N LEU A 212 5.19 -0.63 -9.66
CA LEU A 212 5.96 0.42 -9.00
C LEU A 212 7.23 0.79 -9.77
N ASN A 213 7.73 1.99 -9.52
CA ASN A 213 9.08 2.45 -9.87
C ASN A 213 9.77 2.94 -8.59
N GLU A 214 10.88 3.69 -8.68
CA GLU A 214 11.60 4.22 -7.52
C GLU A 214 10.88 5.33 -6.73
N LYS A 215 9.78 5.89 -7.25
CA LYS A 215 9.10 7.09 -6.72
C LYS A 215 7.67 6.85 -6.27
N GLU A 216 7.00 5.87 -6.84
CA GLU A 216 5.57 5.68 -6.70
C GLU A 216 5.16 4.22 -6.95
N ALA A 217 4.03 3.83 -6.37
CA ALA A 217 3.53 2.48 -6.45
C ALA A 217 2.01 2.44 -6.53
N CYS A 218 1.48 1.35 -7.06
CA CYS A 218 0.10 0.97 -6.90
C CYS A 218 -0.05 -0.52 -6.61
N VAL A 219 -1.12 -0.86 -5.89
CA VAL A 219 -1.57 -2.22 -5.63
C VAL A 219 -3.07 -2.32 -5.84
N LEU A 220 -3.54 -3.43 -6.40
CA LEU A 220 -4.94 -3.83 -6.35
C LEU A 220 -5.03 -5.25 -5.81
N PHE A 221 -6.11 -5.50 -5.10
CA PHE A 221 -6.43 -6.80 -4.54
C PHE A 221 -7.51 -7.48 -5.38
N PRO A 222 -7.62 -8.81 -5.32
CA PRO A 222 -8.61 -9.53 -6.09
C PRO A 222 -10.02 -9.36 -5.53
N THR A 223 -11.00 -9.64 -6.38
CA THR A 223 -12.38 -9.86 -5.95
C THR A 223 -12.51 -11.20 -5.21
N LEU A 224 -13.63 -11.40 -4.52
CA LEU A 224 -13.91 -12.64 -3.76
C LEU A 224 -13.91 -13.92 -4.62
N ASP A 225 -14.02 -13.80 -5.94
CA ASP A 225 -13.90 -14.92 -6.89
C ASP A 225 -12.44 -15.23 -7.29
N GLY A 226 -11.48 -14.47 -6.75
CA GLY A 226 -10.05 -14.61 -7.01
C GLY A 226 -9.57 -13.93 -8.29
N THR A 227 -10.42 -13.17 -8.99
CA THR A 227 -10.01 -12.43 -10.19
C THR A 227 -9.42 -11.05 -9.84
N ALA A 228 -8.46 -10.58 -10.62
CA ALA A 228 -7.92 -9.24 -10.42
C ALA A 228 -8.89 -8.18 -10.95
N ASP A 229 -9.36 -7.27 -10.10
CA ASP A 229 -10.21 -6.17 -10.55
C ASP A 229 -9.37 -5.03 -11.11
N MET A 230 -9.19 -5.03 -12.43
CA MET A 230 -8.45 -3.96 -13.15
C MET A 230 -9.21 -2.62 -13.20
N ARG A 231 -10.34 -2.47 -12.52
CA ARG A 231 -11.13 -1.23 -12.46
C ARG A 231 -10.88 -0.45 -11.19
N GLU A 232 -10.33 -1.05 -10.13
CA GLU A 232 -10.10 -0.38 -8.86
C GLU A 232 -8.72 -0.72 -8.30
N MET A 233 -7.92 0.31 -8.01
CA MET A 233 -6.61 0.12 -7.37
C MET A 233 -6.31 1.22 -6.37
N PHE A 234 -5.31 0.96 -5.53
CA PHE A 234 -4.71 1.91 -4.61
C PHE A 234 -3.40 2.44 -5.18
N TYR A 235 -3.22 3.75 -5.17
CA TYR A 235 -2.01 4.41 -5.64
C TYR A 235 -1.48 5.37 -4.58
N SER A 236 -0.15 5.46 -4.43
CA SER A 236 0.47 6.48 -3.60
C SER A 236 1.93 6.75 -3.99
N LYS A 237 2.42 7.91 -3.54
CA LYS A 237 3.84 8.27 -3.47
C LYS A 237 4.38 8.25 -2.03
N ASP A 238 3.52 7.90 -1.07
CA ASP A 238 3.92 7.75 0.32
C ASP A 238 5.00 6.67 0.48
N GLN A 239 5.96 6.93 1.36
CA GLN A 239 7.12 6.06 1.54
C GLN A 239 6.74 4.72 2.15
N LEU A 240 5.81 4.67 3.11
CA LEU A 240 5.40 3.42 3.74
C LEU A 240 4.58 2.57 2.76
N PHE A 241 3.69 3.21 1.99
CA PHE A 241 2.96 2.55 0.91
C PHE A 241 3.92 1.93 -0.10
N HIS A 242 4.90 2.71 -0.56
CA HIS A 242 5.90 2.26 -1.52
C HIS A 242 6.71 1.08 -0.99
N GLU A 243 7.21 1.18 0.24
CA GLU A 243 7.96 0.12 0.91
C GLU A 243 7.13 -1.16 1.03
N TRP A 244 5.85 -1.07 1.39
CA TRP A 244 4.95 -2.22 1.45
C TRP A 244 4.84 -2.92 0.10
N CYS A 245 4.63 -2.16 -0.99
CA CYS A 245 4.54 -2.70 -2.35
C CYS A 245 5.87 -3.33 -2.80
N LEU A 246 6.99 -2.67 -2.51
CA LEU A 246 8.32 -3.15 -2.87
C LEU A 246 8.68 -4.43 -2.12
N ASP A 247 8.41 -4.50 -0.82
CA ASP A 247 8.64 -5.69 0.00
C ASP A 247 7.78 -6.86 -0.46
N TYR A 248 6.51 -6.61 -0.79
CA TYR A 248 5.62 -7.64 -1.34
C TYR A 248 6.11 -8.14 -2.70
N PHE A 249 6.44 -7.22 -3.62
CA PHE A 249 7.00 -7.60 -4.92
C PHE A 249 8.28 -8.43 -4.77
N ARG A 250 9.22 -8.00 -3.92
CA ARG A 250 10.48 -8.74 -3.68
C ARG A 250 10.23 -10.11 -3.08
N TYR A 251 9.30 -10.21 -2.12
CA TYR A 251 8.89 -11.50 -1.57
C TYR A 251 8.38 -12.44 -2.67
N CYS A 252 7.51 -11.95 -3.56
CA CYS A 252 7.07 -12.73 -4.71
C CYS A 252 8.24 -13.06 -5.66
N TRP A 253 9.10 -12.08 -5.97
CA TRP A 253 10.23 -12.22 -6.88
C TRP A 253 11.21 -13.32 -6.47
N TYR A 254 11.58 -13.37 -5.19
CA TYR A 254 12.54 -14.36 -4.69
C TYR A 254 11.93 -15.76 -4.54
N ASN A 255 10.60 -15.87 -4.44
CA ASN A 255 9.89 -17.15 -4.40
C ASN A 255 9.36 -17.59 -5.78
N ALA A 256 9.44 -16.74 -6.79
CA ALA A 256 8.98 -17.03 -8.14
C ALA A 256 9.98 -17.90 -8.91
N GLY A 257 9.43 -18.79 -9.74
CA GLY A 257 10.18 -19.69 -10.61
C GLY A 257 10.57 -19.04 -11.94
N SER A 258 11.26 -19.82 -12.76
CA SER A 258 11.64 -19.42 -14.12
C SER A 258 10.42 -19.13 -14.97
N PHE A 259 10.53 -18.10 -15.81
CA PHE A 259 9.49 -17.75 -16.77
C PHE A 259 9.30 -18.82 -17.84
N GLN A 260 8.05 -19.21 -18.13
CA GLN A 260 7.71 -20.25 -19.10
C GLN A 260 6.68 -19.72 -20.10
N GLU A 261 7.11 -19.38 -21.32
CA GLU A 261 6.22 -18.82 -22.36
C GLU A 261 5.05 -19.78 -22.69
N SER A 262 5.25 -21.09 -22.58
CA SER A 262 4.22 -22.11 -22.83
C SER A 262 3.04 -22.11 -21.85
N LYS A 263 3.16 -21.43 -20.69
CA LYS A 263 2.07 -21.33 -19.71
C LYS A 263 1.13 -20.15 -19.96
N ILE A 264 1.49 -19.26 -20.89
CA ILE A 264 0.72 -18.05 -21.18
C ILE A 264 -0.52 -18.42 -21.99
N ARG A 265 -1.68 -17.89 -21.58
CA ARG A 265 -2.96 -18.07 -22.28
C ARG A 265 -3.27 -16.80 -23.08
N GLU A 266 -3.31 -16.95 -24.41
CA GLU A 266 -3.80 -15.94 -25.37
C GLU A 266 -5.29 -16.12 -25.71
#